data_AF-A0A3S1DEA4-F1
#
_entry.id   AF-A0A3S1DEA4-F1
#
_cell.length_a   1.000
_cell.length_b   1.000
_cell.length_c   1.000
_cell.angle_alpha   90.00
_cell.angle_beta   90.00
_cell.angle_gamma   90.00
#
_symmetry.space_group_name_H-M   'P 1'
#
loop_
_entity.id
_entity.type
_entity.pdbx_description
1 polymer ?
#
loop_
_entity_poly.entity_id
_entity_poly.type
_entity_poly.pdbx_seq_one_letter_code
_entity_poly.pdbx_strand_id
1 'polypeptide(L)'
;MQDFLGELLDRIEQTGANFSERAYEIVGGEIVPLLNVMFLAYVGYYGLQLFMGTARVSVSEIIGRVVRMLLILTLVSQWSHFNTFFYSWLNNTPEDVGRAILTATGTGITEPTNGLSMIWKTANEAASAFAEQSGYFSVLPSMVGFLIMLCVAVFIAVALAILLLAKVMMWVLIGTAPIFIACMLFEQTRNLGVSWFQQVLLYALIPL
;
A
#
# COMPACT_ATOMS: atom_id res chain seq x y z
N MET A 1 1.49 29.19 -4.89
CA MET A 1 0.24 28.52 -5.32
C MET A 1 0.17 27.23 -4.53
N GLN A 2 -0.90 27.02 -3.75
CA GLN A 2 -1.13 25.76 -3.05
C GLN A 2 -1.18 24.62 -4.08
N ASP A 3 -0.45 23.54 -3.85
CA ASP A 3 -0.44 22.37 -4.73
C ASP A 3 -1.76 21.62 -4.58
N PHE A 4 -2.76 22.03 -5.37
CA PHE A 4 -4.09 21.43 -5.38
C PHE A 4 -4.04 19.91 -5.62
N LEU A 5 -3.09 19.43 -6.44
CA LEU A 5 -2.95 18.00 -6.71
C LEU A 5 -2.42 17.26 -5.49
N GLY A 6 -1.43 17.83 -4.80
CA GLY A 6 -0.93 17.31 -3.52
C GLY A 6 -2.03 17.20 -2.48
N GLU A 7 -2.78 18.28 -2.23
CA GLU A 7 -3.86 18.29 -1.24
C GLU A 7 -5.00 17.30 -1.57
N LEU A 8 -5.32 17.12 -2.86
CA LEU A 8 -6.30 16.14 -3.31
C LEU A 8 -5.80 14.72 -3.02
N LEU A 9 -4.56 14.40 -3.40
CA LEU A 9 -3.95 13.09 -3.21
C LEU A 9 -3.85 12.72 -1.73
N ASP A 10 -3.52 13.68 -0.87
CA ASP A 10 -3.47 13.48 0.58
C ASP A 10 -4.85 13.15 1.17
N ARG A 11 -5.90 13.86 0.74
CA ARG A 11 -7.28 13.58 1.18
C ARG A 11 -7.76 12.21 0.71
N ILE A 12 -7.42 11.85 -0.52
CA ILE A 12 -7.70 10.53 -1.08
C ILE A 12 -6.98 9.45 -0.26
N GLU A 13 -5.70 9.66 0.07
CA GLU A 13 -4.93 8.70 0.86
C GLU A 13 -5.50 8.51 2.26
N GLN A 14 -5.84 9.61 2.94
CA GLN A 14 -6.46 9.54 4.26
C GLN A 14 -7.79 8.78 4.21
N THR A 15 -8.60 9.02 3.18
CA THR A 15 -9.88 8.31 3.02
C THR A 15 -9.66 6.82 2.81
N GLY A 16 -8.70 6.46 1.98
CA GLY A 16 -8.32 5.08 1.70
C GLY A 16 -7.75 4.33 2.90
N ALA A 17 -6.83 4.96 3.64
CA ALA A 17 -6.28 4.41 4.88
C ALA A 17 -7.38 4.13 5.92
N ASN A 18 -8.30 5.08 6.12
CA ASN A 18 -9.46 4.90 6.99
C ASN A 18 -10.38 3.75 6.53
N PHE A 19 -10.57 3.60 5.22
CA PHE A 19 -11.33 2.47 4.66
C PHE A 19 -10.62 1.14 4.95
N SER A 20 -9.31 1.04 4.72
CA SER A 20 -8.52 -0.15 5.01
C SER A 20 -8.53 -0.53 6.48
N GLU A 21 -8.39 0.44 7.38
CA GLU A 21 -8.46 0.23 8.82
C GLU A 21 -9.82 -0.36 9.23
N ARG A 22 -10.93 0.27 8.80
CA ARG A 22 -12.27 -0.24 9.11
C ARG A 22 -12.53 -1.62 8.52
N ALA A 23 -12.13 -1.83 7.27
CA ALA A 23 -12.26 -3.14 6.63
C ALA A 23 -11.45 -4.21 7.39
N TYR A 24 -10.23 -3.88 7.79
CA TYR A 24 -9.37 -4.76 8.58
C TYR A 24 -10.02 -5.11 9.93
N GLU A 25 -10.57 -4.14 10.64
CA GLU A 25 -11.24 -4.37 11.93
C GLU A 25 -12.48 -5.25 11.79
N ILE A 26 -13.32 -5.02 10.77
CA ILE A 26 -14.51 -5.83 10.51
C ILE A 26 -14.09 -7.27 10.19
N VAL A 27 -13.17 -7.44 9.25
CA VAL A 27 -12.72 -8.76 8.79
C VAL A 27 -11.97 -9.48 9.92
N GLY A 28 -11.12 -8.79 10.67
CA GLY A 28 -10.44 -9.31 11.85
C GLY A 28 -11.42 -9.75 12.93
N GLY A 29 -12.45 -8.95 13.23
CA GLY A 29 -13.48 -9.27 14.22
C GLY A 29 -14.22 -10.58 13.96
N GLU A 30 -14.47 -10.91 12.68
CA GLU A 30 -15.11 -12.17 12.29
C GLU A 30 -14.15 -13.37 12.33
N ILE A 31 -12.85 -13.16 12.07
CA ILE A 31 -11.86 -14.24 11.93
C ILE A 31 -11.20 -14.58 13.27
N VAL A 32 -11.00 -13.60 14.16
CA VAL A 32 -10.35 -13.79 15.47
C VAL A 32 -11.03 -14.87 16.32
N PRO A 33 -12.38 -14.93 16.45
CA PRO A 33 -13.04 -16.00 17.21
C PRO A 33 -12.73 -17.39 16.65
N LEU A 34 -12.76 -17.54 15.33
CA LEU A 34 -12.40 -18.80 14.66
C LEU A 34 -10.93 -19.17 14.94
N LEU A 35 -10.01 -18.21 14.77
CA LEU A 35 -8.59 -18.41 15.07
C LEU A 35 -8.36 -18.81 16.53
N ASN A 36 -9.08 -18.21 17.48
CA ASN A 36 -9.00 -18.53 18.90
C ASN A 36 -9.46 -19.95 19.21
N VAL A 37 -10.58 -20.40 18.61
CA VAL A 37 -11.06 -21.78 18.75
C VAL A 37 -10.05 -22.76 18.17
N MET A 38 -9.50 -22.46 16.98
CA MET A 38 -8.47 -23.29 16.35
C MET A 38 -7.19 -23.33 17.18
N PHE A 39 -6.78 -22.20 17.76
CA PHE A 39 -5.63 -22.12 18.67
C PHE A 39 -5.85 -22.95 19.93
N LEU A 40 -7.01 -22.81 20.58
CA LEU A 40 -7.35 -23.59 21.76
C LEU A 40 -7.40 -25.09 21.46
N ALA A 41 -8.02 -25.48 20.34
CA ALA A 41 -8.07 -26.87 19.90
C ALA A 41 -6.67 -27.42 19.60
N TYR A 42 -5.82 -26.62 18.96
CA TYR A 42 -4.43 -26.98 18.66
C TYR A 42 -3.63 -27.20 19.95
N VAL A 43 -3.60 -26.20 20.85
CA VAL A 43 -2.89 -26.28 22.13
C VAL A 43 -3.43 -27.43 22.98
N GLY A 44 -4.76 -27.62 23.03
CA GLY A 44 -5.40 -28.72 23.74
C GLY A 44 -5.00 -30.09 23.20
N TYR A 45 -5.03 -30.26 21.87
CA TYR A 45 -4.65 -31.52 21.22
C TYR A 45 -3.19 -31.91 21.52
N TYR A 46 -2.25 -30.98 21.32
CA TYR A 46 -0.83 -31.24 21.59
C TYR A 46 -0.53 -31.35 23.09
N GLY A 47 -1.24 -30.59 23.95
CA GLY A 47 -1.13 -30.69 25.39
C GLY A 47 -1.55 -32.06 25.92
N LEU A 48 -2.67 -32.61 25.42
CA LEU A 48 -3.10 -33.97 25.74
C LEU A 48 -2.13 -35.02 25.21
N GLN A 49 -1.62 -34.85 23.99
CA GLN A 49 -0.66 -35.78 23.40
C GLN A 49 0.67 -35.83 24.17
N LEU A 50 1.13 -34.69 24.69
CA LEU A 50 2.29 -34.61 25.59
C LEU A 50 2.00 -35.28 26.93
N PHE A 51 0.82 -35.04 27.53
CA PHE A 51 0.42 -35.65 28.79
C PHE A 51 0.31 -37.18 28.71
N MET A 52 -0.21 -37.70 27.59
CA MET A 52 -0.36 -39.14 27.36
C MET A 52 0.94 -39.84 26.94
N GLY A 53 2.05 -39.11 26.81
CA GLY A 53 3.35 -39.67 26.44
C GLY A 53 3.41 -40.25 25.02
N THR A 54 2.39 -40.00 24.19
CA THR A 54 2.29 -40.48 22.80
C THR A 54 2.81 -39.46 21.78
N ALA A 55 3.35 -38.34 22.26
CA ALA A 55 3.92 -37.30 21.42
C ALA A 55 5.15 -37.82 20.66
N ARG A 56 4.98 -38.01 19.35
CA ARG A 56 6.09 -38.25 18.41
C ARG A 56 6.84 -36.96 18.03
N VAL A 57 6.32 -35.81 18.46
CA VAL A 57 6.77 -34.46 18.06
C VAL A 57 7.58 -33.85 19.20
N SER A 58 8.70 -33.21 18.88
CA SER A 58 9.55 -32.55 19.87
C SER A 58 8.82 -31.37 20.54
N VAL A 59 9.07 -31.16 21.84
CA VAL A 59 8.47 -30.03 22.59
C VAL A 59 8.83 -28.69 21.94
N SER A 60 10.05 -28.57 21.41
CA SER A 60 10.52 -27.38 20.69
C SER A 60 9.71 -27.08 19.42
N GLU A 61 9.29 -28.10 18.67
CA GLU A 61 8.44 -27.89 17.49
C GLU A 61 7.05 -27.39 17.86
N ILE A 62 6.47 -27.93 18.94
CA ILE A 62 5.15 -27.51 19.44
C ILE A 62 5.22 -26.05 19.90
N ILE A 63 6.24 -25.68 20.68
CA ILE A 63 6.45 -24.29 21.13
C ILE A 63 6.59 -23.36 19.92
N GLY A 64 7.40 -23.71 18.92
CA GLY A 64 7.58 -22.88 17.73
C GLY A 64 6.28 -22.64 16.96
N ARG A 65 5.40 -23.65 16.87
CA ARG A 65 4.09 -23.53 16.23
C ARG A 65 3.12 -22.66 17.04
N VAL A 66 3.10 -22.82 18.37
CA VAL A 66 2.28 -22.00 19.28
C VAL A 66 2.71 -20.53 19.24
N VAL A 67 4.01 -20.25 19.28
CA VAL A 67 4.55 -18.88 19.16
C VAL A 67 4.14 -18.24 17.83
N ARG A 68 4.27 -18.97 16.71
CA ARG A 68 3.81 -18.48 15.40
C ARG A 68 2.32 -18.15 15.41
N MET A 69 1.50 -19.00 16.02
CA MET A 69 0.04 -18.81 16.08
C MET A 69 -0.33 -17.61 16.96
N LEU A 70 0.37 -17.41 18.07
CA LEU A 70 0.22 -16.20 18.91
C LEU A 70 0.59 -14.93 18.17
N LEU A 71 1.70 -14.94 17.41
CA LEU A 71 2.09 -13.79 16.58
C LEU A 71 0.99 -13.46 15.55
N ILE A 72 0.48 -14.47 14.84
CA ILE A 72 -0.61 -14.30 13.87
C ILE A 72 -1.87 -13.74 14.55
N LEU A 73 -2.26 -14.30 15.70
CA LEU A 73 -3.41 -13.80 16.48
C LEU A 73 -3.22 -12.34 16.89
N THR A 74 -2.05 -11.95 17.38
CA THR A 74 -1.77 -10.57 17.80
C THR A 74 -1.82 -9.60 16.63
N LEU A 75 -1.30 -10.00 15.46
CA LEU A 75 -1.35 -9.19 14.25
C LEU A 75 -2.79 -9.01 13.78
N VAL A 76 -3.54 -10.12 13.65
CA VAL A 76 -4.92 -10.12 13.13
C VAL A 76 -5.91 -9.45 14.09
N SER A 77 -5.67 -9.53 15.39
CA SER A 77 -6.61 -9.03 16.40
C SER A 77 -6.68 -7.52 16.51
N GLN A 78 -5.61 -6.80 16.16
CA GLN A 78 -5.56 -5.34 16.33
C GLN A 78 -4.88 -4.68 15.15
N TRP A 79 -5.61 -3.75 14.51
CA TRP A 79 -5.08 -2.90 13.46
C TRP A 79 -3.80 -2.17 13.90
N SER A 80 -3.75 -1.65 15.12
CA SER A 80 -2.58 -0.92 15.63
C SER A 80 -1.28 -1.74 15.55
N HIS A 81 -1.34 -3.04 15.90
CA HIS A 81 -0.20 -3.93 15.79
C HIS A 81 0.18 -4.17 14.33
N PHE A 82 -0.80 -4.49 13.49
CA PHE A 82 -0.57 -4.65 12.06
C PHE A 82 0.01 -3.38 11.41
N ASN A 83 -0.48 -2.21 11.79
CA ASN A 83 -0.01 -0.93 11.28
C ASN A 83 1.46 -0.69 11.62
N THR A 84 1.81 -0.91 12.89
CA THR A 84 3.18 -0.69 13.39
C THR A 84 4.19 -1.66 12.76
N PHE A 85 3.81 -2.93 12.61
CA PHE A 85 4.76 -3.95 12.12
C PHE A 85 4.76 -4.12 10.60
N PHE A 86 3.69 -3.71 9.90
CA PHE A 86 3.52 -4.03 8.49
C PHE A 86 3.14 -2.83 7.64
N TYR A 87 2.01 -2.16 7.92
CA TYR A 87 1.49 -1.10 7.04
C TYR A 87 2.42 0.13 6.97
N SER A 88 2.96 0.57 8.12
CA SER A 88 3.89 1.71 8.16
C SER A 88 5.18 1.42 7.40
N TRP A 89 5.75 0.22 7.59
CA TRP A 89 6.93 -0.21 6.83
C TRP A 89 6.64 -0.27 5.33
N LEU A 90 5.49 -0.80 4.94
CA LEU A 90 5.11 -0.97 3.54
C LEU A 90 4.93 0.36 2.81
N ASN A 91 4.42 1.40 3.49
CA ASN A 91 4.24 2.72 2.87
C ASN A 91 5.53 3.55 2.91
N ASN A 92 6.24 3.55 4.04
CA ASN A 92 7.38 4.44 4.24
C ASN A 92 8.65 3.94 3.51
N THR A 93 8.87 2.62 3.47
CA THR A 93 10.12 2.07 2.91
C THR A 93 10.26 2.32 1.40
N PRO A 94 9.22 2.06 0.58
CA PRO A 94 9.26 2.42 -0.83
C PRO A 94 9.57 3.91 -1.00
N GLU A 95 8.85 4.78 -0.29
CA GLU A 95 8.98 6.23 -0.40
C GLU A 95 10.41 6.71 -0.07
N ASP A 96 10.99 6.17 1.01
CA ASP A 96 12.36 6.48 1.41
C ASP A 96 13.40 6.01 0.38
N VAL A 97 13.18 4.84 -0.23
CA VAL A 97 14.01 4.33 -1.32
C VAL A 97 13.90 5.23 -2.56
N GLY A 98 12.67 5.62 -2.93
CA GLY A 98 12.42 6.56 -4.02
C GLY A 98 13.13 7.90 -3.80
N ARG A 99 13.00 8.46 -2.59
CA ARG A 99 13.69 9.69 -2.16
C ARG A 99 15.21 9.57 -2.26
N ALA A 100 15.78 8.44 -1.83
CA ALA A 100 17.21 8.18 -1.91
C ALA A 100 17.72 8.09 -3.35
N ILE A 101 16.98 7.42 -4.24
CA ILE A 101 17.32 7.31 -5.68
C ILE A 101 17.25 8.69 -6.35
N LEU A 102 16.19 9.45 -6.10
CA LEU A 102 16.03 10.79 -6.68
C LEU A 102 17.13 11.75 -6.20
N THR A 103 17.48 11.71 -4.92
CA THR A 103 18.59 12.48 -4.34
C THR A 103 19.93 12.09 -4.99
N ALA A 104 20.15 10.80 -5.25
CA ALA A 104 21.37 10.32 -5.92
C ALA A 104 21.45 10.73 -7.40
N THR A 105 20.31 10.98 -8.06
CA THR A 105 20.26 11.38 -9.48
C THR A 105 20.58 12.86 -9.70
N GLY A 106 20.61 13.67 -8.63
CA GLY A 106 21.05 15.08 -8.70
C GLY A 106 20.09 16.01 -9.47
N THR A 107 18.85 15.60 -9.70
CA THR A 107 17.84 16.34 -10.47
C THR A 107 17.17 17.47 -9.69
N GLY A 108 17.46 17.62 -8.38
CA GLY A 108 16.83 18.59 -7.49
C GLY A 108 15.39 18.22 -7.09
N ILE A 109 14.91 17.04 -7.45
CA ILE A 109 13.59 16.50 -7.09
C ILE A 109 13.75 15.69 -5.81
N THR A 110 13.19 16.17 -4.69
CA THR A 110 13.31 15.49 -3.39
C THR A 110 12.13 14.58 -3.08
N GLU A 111 11.03 14.67 -3.83
CA GLU A 111 9.82 13.91 -3.56
C GLU A 111 9.28 13.24 -4.84
N PRO A 112 9.05 11.92 -4.86
CA PRO A 112 8.47 11.22 -6.02
C PRO A 112 7.09 11.78 -6.43
N THR A 113 6.28 12.17 -5.43
CA THR A 113 4.94 12.76 -5.63
C THR A 113 4.97 14.13 -6.31
N ASN A 114 6.09 14.86 -6.23
CA ASN A 114 6.25 16.16 -6.90
C ASN A 114 6.51 16.04 -8.40
N GLY A 115 6.75 14.84 -8.94
CA GLY A 115 7.01 14.65 -10.37
C GLY A 115 5.87 15.15 -11.25
N LEU A 116 4.62 14.81 -10.89
CA LEU A 116 3.43 15.25 -11.65
C LEU A 116 3.20 16.76 -11.51
N SER A 117 3.36 17.31 -10.30
CA SER A 117 3.24 18.76 -10.04
C SER A 117 4.32 19.56 -10.79
N MET A 118 5.53 19.01 -10.92
CA MET A 118 6.62 19.61 -11.71
C MET A 118 6.33 19.59 -13.22
N ILE A 119 5.80 18.48 -13.74
CA ILE A 119 5.39 18.38 -15.15
C ILE A 119 4.29 19.41 -15.44
N TRP A 120 3.30 19.53 -14.56
CA TRP A 120 2.23 20.53 -14.68
C TRP A 120 2.78 21.96 -14.67
N LYS A 121 3.66 22.28 -13.72
CA LYS A 121 4.26 23.61 -13.61
C LYS A 121 5.08 23.96 -14.85
N THR A 122 5.92 23.04 -15.31
CA THR A 122 6.77 23.22 -16.50
C THR A 122 5.92 23.41 -17.77
N ALA A 123 4.83 22.66 -17.90
CA ALA A 123 3.90 22.82 -19.01
C ALA A 123 3.18 24.17 -19.00
N ASN A 124 2.82 24.66 -17.81
CA ASN A 124 2.19 25.96 -17.65
C ASN A 124 3.18 27.11 -17.94
N GLU A 125 4.44 26.99 -17.53
CA GLU A 125 5.53 27.92 -17.89
C GLU A 125 5.78 27.93 -19.40
N ALA A 126 5.82 26.75 -20.05
CA ALA A 126 5.97 26.67 -21.51
C ALA A 126 4.75 27.27 -22.24
N ALA A 127 3.54 26.92 -21.82
CA ALA A 127 2.30 27.43 -22.44
C ALA A 127 2.16 28.95 -22.27
N SER A 128 2.54 29.50 -21.11
CA SER A 128 2.53 30.95 -20.88
C SER A 128 3.58 31.68 -21.71
N ALA A 129 4.79 31.14 -21.89
CA ALA A 129 5.79 31.72 -22.79
C ALA A 129 5.30 31.83 -24.25
N PHE A 130 4.58 30.80 -24.75
CA PHE A 130 3.96 30.86 -26.08
C PHE A 130 2.76 31.81 -26.14
N ALA A 131 2.03 31.97 -25.05
CA ALA A 131 0.93 32.92 -24.94
C ALA A 131 1.40 34.38 -24.87
N GLU A 132 2.53 34.67 -24.22
CA GLU A 132 3.13 36.02 -24.21
C GLU A 132 3.69 36.41 -25.58
N GLN A 133 4.11 35.43 -26.38
CA GLN A 133 4.60 35.64 -27.74
C GLN A 133 3.47 35.76 -28.79
N SER A 134 2.22 35.48 -28.39
CA SER A 134 1.06 35.76 -29.24
C SER A 134 0.64 37.23 -29.16
N GLY A 135 0.66 37.91 -30.31
CA GLY A 135 0.11 39.25 -30.48
C GLY A 135 -1.27 39.22 -31.13
N TYR A 136 -1.95 40.38 -31.20
CA TYR A 136 -3.30 40.53 -31.78
C TYR A 136 -3.45 39.96 -33.21
N PHE A 137 -2.36 39.86 -33.96
CA PHE A 137 -2.32 39.34 -35.33
C PHE A 137 -1.67 37.94 -35.48
N SER A 138 -1.15 37.34 -34.41
CA SER A 138 -0.46 36.04 -34.43
C SER A 138 -1.12 35.05 -33.47
N VAL A 139 -2.11 34.30 -33.99
CA VAL A 139 -2.86 33.26 -33.24
C VAL A 139 -2.12 31.91 -33.20
N LEU A 140 -1.13 31.68 -34.08
CA LEU A 140 -0.41 30.40 -34.10
C LEU A 140 0.30 30.06 -32.77
N PRO A 141 1.01 30.99 -32.10
CA PRO A 141 1.68 30.69 -30.82
C PRO A 141 0.71 30.29 -29.71
N SER A 142 -0.46 30.94 -29.61
CA SER A 142 -1.46 30.61 -28.59
C SER A 142 -2.11 29.23 -28.82
N MET A 143 -2.29 28.82 -30.08
CA MET A 143 -2.75 27.46 -30.41
C MET A 143 -1.74 26.39 -30.01
N VAL A 144 -0.44 26.67 -30.16
CA VAL A 144 0.64 25.74 -29.74
C VAL A 144 0.68 25.63 -28.22
N GLY A 145 0.57 26.75 -27.48
CA GLY A 145 0.48 26.74 -26.02
C GLY A 145 -0.72 25.94 -25.51
N PHE A 146 -1.88 26.10 -26.14
CA PHE A 146 -3.07 25.31 -25.83
C PHE A 146 -2.87 23.80 -26.10
N LEU A 147 -2.26 23.45 -27.24
CA LEU A 147 -2.00 22.06 -27.60
C LEU A 147 -1.06 21.38 -26.58
N ILE A 148 0.02 22.07 -26.17
CA ILE A 148 0.97 21.57 -25.15
C ILE A 148 0.22 21.32 -23.84
N MET A 149 -0.59 22.27 -23.41
CA MET A 149 -1.37 22.15 -22.17
C MET A 149 -2.36 20.99 -22.23
N LEU A 150 -3.03 20.80 -23.37
CA LEU A 150 -3.96 19.70 -23.57
C LEU A 150 -3.24 18.34 -23.52
N CYS A 151 -2.11 18.19 -24.20
CA CYS A 151 -1.32 16.97 -24.17
C CYS A 151 -0.81 16.63 -22.76
N VAL A 152 -0.31 17.63 -22.02
CA VAL A 152 0.18 17.42 -20.66
C VAL A 152 -0.98 17.11 -19.70
N ALA A 153 -2.11 17.80 -19.84
CA ALA A 153 -3.30 17.51 -19.02
C ALA A 153 -3.78 16.07 -19.22
N VAL A 154 -3.82 15.57 -20.47
CA VAL A 154 -4.19 14.18 -20.76
C VAL A 154 -3.17 13.20 -20.17
N PHE A 155 -1.86 13.49 -20.30
CA PHE A 155 -0.81 12.64 -19.74
C PHE A 155 -0.93 12.53 -18.20
N ILE A 156 -1.08 13.67 -17.51
CA ILE A 156 -1.25 13.71 -16.06
C ILE A 156 -2.54 13.00 -15.64
N ALA A 157 -3.64 13.18 -16.36
CA ALA A 157 -4.90 12.50 -16.06
C ALA A 157 -4.75 10.97 -16.13
N VAL A 158 -4.06 10.45 -17.15
CA VAL A 158 -3.79 8.99 -17.27
C VAL A 158 -2.88 8.51 -16.15
N ALA A 159 -1.79 9.23 -15.86
CA ALA A 159 -0.87 8.87 -14.78
C ALA A 159 -1.58 8.83 -13.41
N LEU A 160 -2.38 9.86 -13.10
CA LEU A 160 -3.19 9.90 -11.88
C LEU A 160 -4.21 8.76 -11.83
N ALA A 161 -4.87 8.42 -12.94
CA ALA A 161 -5.81 7.30 -12.98
C ALA A 161 -5.13 5.96 -12.62
N ILE A 162 -3.92 5.72 -13.13
CA ILE A 162 -3.14 4.51 -12.82
C ILE A 162 -2.71 4.50 -11.35
N LEU A 163 -2.19 5.62 -10.83
CA LEU A 163 -1.77 5.73 -9.43
C LEU A 163 -2.94 5.52 -8.45
N LEU A 164 -4.09 6.12 -8.74
CA LEU A 164 -5.30 5.96 -7.94
C LEU A 164 -5.79 4.52 -7.97
N LEU A 165 -5.80 3.86 -9.14
CA LEU A 165 -6.20 2.47 -9.25
C LEU A 165 -5.26 1.56 -8.44
N ALA A 166 -3.95 1.79 -8.50
CA ALA A 166 -2.98 1.03 -7.72
C ALA A 166 -3.21 1.20 -6.20
N LYS A 167 -3.44 2.43 -5.74
CA LYS A 167 -3.75 2.72 -4.33
C LYS A 167 -5.05 2.08 -3.85
N VAL A 168 -6.12 2.16 -4.65
CA VAL A 168 -7.40 1.52 -4.31
C VAL A 168 -7.23 0.01 -4.15
N MET A 169 -6.49 -0.65 -5.05
CA MET A 169 -6.22 -2.08 -4.94
C MET A 169 -5.38 -2.41 -3.70
N MET A 170 -4.38 -1.57 -3.38
CA MET A 170 -3.59 -1.70 -2.16
C MET A 170 -4.48 -1.62 -0.91
N TRP A 171 -5.39 -0.66 -0.83
CA TRP A 171 -6.29 -0.50 0.32
C TRP A 171 -7.22 -1.69 0.51
N VAL A 172 -7.71 -2.29 -0.58
CA VAL A 172 -8.53 -3.51 -0.54
C VAL A 172 -7.71 -4.71 -0.06
N LEU A 173 -6.46 -4.85 -0.54
CA LEU A 173 -5.56 -5.92 -0.10
C LEU A 173 -5.21 -5.79 1.39
N ILE A 174 -5.01 -4.57 1.87
CA ILE A 174 -4.74 -4.30 3.29
C ILE A 174 -5.99 -4.56 4.13
N GLY A 175 -7.18 -4.13 3.70
CA GLY A 175 -8.42 -4.41 4.42
C GLY A 175 -8.73 -5.91 4.54
N THR A 176 -8.31 -6.71 3.56
CA THR A 176 -8.47 -8.18 3.56
C THR A 176 -7.28 -8.93 4.16
N ALA A 177 -6.24 -8.23 4.62
CA ALA A 177 -5.06 -8.82 5.23
C ALA A 177 -5.34 -9.85 6.34
N PRO A 178 -6.32 -9.66 7.25
CA PRO A 178 -6.60 -10.64 8.31
C PRO A 178 -6.86 -12.06 7.78
N ILE A 179 -7.54 -12.19 6.63
CA ILE A 179 -7.83 -13.48 5.99
C ILE A 179 -6.54 -14.15 5.55
N PHE A 180 -5.72 -13.43 4.79
CA PHE A 180 -4.50 -13.97 4.20
C PHE A 180 -3.42 -14.26 5.24
N ILE A 181 -3.32 -13.43 6.28
CA ILE A 181 -2.44 -13.66 7.43
C ILE A 181 -2.93 -14.87 8.23
N ALA A 182 -4.24 -15.04 8.43
CA ALA A 182 -4.80 -16.25 9.03
C ALA A 182 -4.49 -17.50 8.20
N CYS A 183 -4.52 -17.42 6.86
CA CYS A 183 -4.12 -18.53 6.00
C CYS A 183 -2.64 -18.93 6.14
N MET A 184 -1.74 -18.03 6.54
CA MET A 184 -0.33 -18.39 6.78
C MET A 184 -0.13 -19.35 7.95
N LEU A 185 -1.15 -19.50 8.81
CA LEU A 185 -1.13 -20.41 9.94
C LEU A 185 -1.10 -21.89 9.51
N PHE A 186 -1.79 -22.23 8.42
CA PHE A 186 -1.92 -23.61 7.96
C PHE A 186 -1.02 -23.86 6.75
N GLU A 187 -0.27 -24.96 6.78
CA GLU A 187 0.64 -25.30 5.68
C GLU A 187 -0.07 -25.42 4.33
N GLN A 188 -1.33 -25.91 4.33
CA GLN A 188 -2.14 -26.06 3.12
C GLN A 188 -2.57 -24.71 2.50
N THR A 189 -2.91 -23.71 3.30
CA THR A 189 -3.40 -22.40 2.82
C THR A 189 -2.32 -21.32 2.83
N ARG A 190 -1.11 -21.63 3.30
CA ARG A 190 0.02 -20.69 3.37
C ARG A 190 0.37 -20.03 2.05
N ASN A 191 0.20 -20.74 0.93
CA ASN A 191 0.49 -20.19 -0.40
C ASN A 191 -0.39 -18.97 -0.71
N LEU A 192 -1.63 -18.92 -0.21
CA LEU A 192 -2.52 -17.76 -0.38
C LEU A 192 -1.96 -16.53 0.33
N GLY A 193 -1.47 -16.69 1.57
CA GLY A 193 -0.83 -15.63 2.31
C GLY A 193 0.44 -15.10 1.64
N VAL A 194 1.26 -16.00 1.09
CA VAL A 194 2.49 -15.61 0.37
C VAL A 194 2.15 -14.87 -0.93
N SER A 195 1.16 -15.34 -1.68
CA SER A 195 0.71 -14.70 -2.93
C SER A 195 0.12 -13.31 -2.66
N TRP A 196 -0.66 -13.17 -1.59
CA TRP A 196 -1.16 -11.87 -1.13
C TRP A 196 -0.01 -10.91 -0.80
N PHE A 197 0.99 -11.36 -0.03
CA PHE A 197 2.14 -10.54 0.32
C PHE A 197 2.90 -10.03 -0.92
N GLN A 198 3.09 -10.90 -1.92
CA GLN A 198 3.70 -10.52 -3.19
C GLN A 198 2.88 -9.46 -3.95
N GLN A 199 1.54 -9.59 -3.97
CA GLN A 199 0.67 -8.60 -4.59
C GLN A 199 0.74 -7.26 -3.87
N VAL A 200 0.70 -7.28 -2.54
CA VAL A 200 0.82 -6.07 -1.71
C VAL A 200 2.12 -5.32 -2.01
N LEU A 201 3.24 -6.03 -2.08
CA LEU A 201 4.53 -5.44 -2.46
C LEU A 201 4.49 -4.86 -3.88
N LEU A 202 3.93 -5.59 -4.84
CA LEU A 202 3.83 -5.12 -6.23
C LEU A 202 3.05 -3.80 -6.32
N TYR A 203 1.89 -3.72 -5.66
CA TYR A 203 1.08 -2.50 -5.68
C TYR A 203 1.72 -1.35 -4.89
N ALA A 204 2.46 -1.64 -3.81
CA ALA A 204 3.20 -0.63 -3.05
C ALA A 204 4.38 -0.03 -3.83
N LEU A 205 4.93 -0.76 -4.81
CA LEU A 205 6.05 -0.29 -5.63
C LEU A 205 5.62 0.49 -6.89
N ILE A 206 4.37 0.37 -7.34
CA ILE A 206 3.87 1.10 -8.53
C ILE A 206 4.00 2.63 -8.40
N PRO A 207 3.75 3.25 -7.22
CA PRO A 207 3.88 4.69 -7.06
C PRO A 207 5.32 5.23 -6.99
N LEU A 208 6.34 4.36 -6.96
CA LEU A 208 7.75 4.76 -7.03
C LEU A 208 8.18 5.12 -8.44
#